data_AF-A0A3D3JZY8-F1
#
_entry.id   AF-A0A3D3JZY8-F1
#
_cell.length_a   1.000
_cell.length_b   1.000
_cell.length_c   1.000
_cell.angle_alpha   90.00
_cell.angle_beta   90.00
_cell.angle_gamma   90.00
#
_symmetry.space_group_name_H-M   'P 1'
#
loop_
_entity.id
_entity.type
_entity.pdbx_description
1 polymer ?
#
loop_
_entity_poly.entity_id
_entity_poly.type
_entity_poly.pdbx_seq_one_letter_code
_entity_poly.pdbx_strand_id
1 'polypeptide(L)' 'HGGWSVFGHHLLALVLVSAFTFFGALLLYKITDFIIPLRVSEESEHLGLDLSQHDESIGI' A
#
# COMPACT_ATOMS: atom_id res chain seq x y z
N HIS A 1 -32.79 -12.68 15.10
CA HIS A 1 -31.64 -11.94 15.68
C HIS A 1 -31.12 -10.97 14.63
N GLY A 2 -31.29 -9.68 14.84
CA GLY A 2 -31.02 -8.62 13.87
C GLY A 2 -31.63 -7.29 14.35
N GLY A 3 -31.37 -6.19 13.65
CA GLY A 3 -31.91 -4.85 13.98
C GLY A 3 -30.84 -3.75 14.00
N TRP A 4 -31.27 -2.53 14.30
CA TRP A 4 -30.42 -1.32 14.25
C TRP A 4 -29.14 -1.42 15.09
N SER A 5 -29.19 -2.12 16.23
CA SER A 5 -28.01 -2.36 17.05
C SER A 5 -26.97 -3.20 16.30
N VAL A 6 -27.37 -4.35 15.72
CA VAL A 6 -26.45 -5.23 14.98
C VAL A 6 -25.89 -4.52 13.74
N PHE A 7 -26.73 -3.78 13.01
CA PHE A 7 -26.30 -2.95 11.88
C PHE A 7 -25.24 -1.92 12.30
N GLY A 8 -25.46 -1.23 13.43
CA GLY A 8 -24.50 -0.27 13.99
C GLY A 8 -23.16 -0.89 14.36
N HIS A 9 -23.15 -2.11 14.92
CA HIS A 9 -21.90 -2.83 15.21
C HIS A 9 -21.11 -3.15 13.95
N HIS A 10 -21.77 -3.57 12.87
CA HIS A 10 -21.10 -3.81 11.58
C HIS A 10 -20.51 -2.53 11.00
N LEU A 11 -21.24 -1.41 11.04
CA LEU A 11 -20.73 -0.13 10.57
C LEU A 11 -19.52 0.35 11.40
N LEU A 12 -19.60 0.21 12.73
CA LEU A 12 -18.48 0.52 13.62
C LEU A 12 -17.26 -0.35 13.30
N ALA A 13 -17.46 -1.66 13.12
CA ALA A 13 -16.38 -2.57 12.76
C ALA A 13 -15.72 -2.18 11.41
N LEU A 14 -16.52 -1.82 10.41
CA LEU A 14 -16.00 -1.33 9.13
C LEU A 14 -15.15 -0.06 9.30
N VAL A 15 -15.63 0.91 10.08
CA VAL A 15 -14.89 2.16 10.32
C VAL A 15 -13.58 1.88 11.07
N LEU A 16 -13.62 1.06 12.12
CA LEU A 16 -12.44 0.73 12.91
C LEU A 16 -11.39 -0.02 12.10
N VAL A 17 -11.81 -1.05 11.35
CA VAL A 17 -10.88 -1.82 10.50
C VAL A 17 -10.32 -0.94 9.41
N SER A 18 -11.14 -0.11 8.74
CA SER A 18 -10.67 0.78 7.69
C SER A 18 -9.67 1.82 8.20
N ALA A 19 -9.94 2.43 9.36
CA ALA A 19 -9.01 3.38 9.97
C ALA A 19 -7.70 2.70 10.37
N PHE A 20 -7.79 1.54 11.04
CA PHE A 20 -6.63 0.78 11.45
C PHE A 20 -5.76 0.36 10.25
N THR A 21 -6.34 -0.20 9.19
CA THR A 21 -5.58 -0.65 8.02
C THR A 21 -5.01 0.52 7.23
N PHE A 22 -5.78 1.60 7.03
CA PHE A 22 -5.31 2.77 6.30
C PHE A 22 -4.15 3.47 7.02
N PHE A 23 -4.34 3.86 8.28
CA PHE A 23 -3.29 4.57 9.03
C PHE A 23 -2.13 3.65 9.40
N GLY A 24 -2.40 2.37 9.68
CA GLY A 24 -1.37 1.36 9.91
C GLY A 24 -0.48 1.18 8.69
N ALA A 25 -1.06 1.00 7.50
CA ALA A 25 -0.30 0.91 6.25
C ALA A 25 0.46 2.21 5.96
N LEU A 26 -0.17 3.37 6.12
CA LEU A 26 0.47 4.67 5.92
C LEU A 26 1.69 4.85 6.83
N LEU A 27 1.57 4.49 8.11
CA LEU A 27 2.67 4.53 9.07
C LEU A 27 3.81 3.60 8.65
N LEU A 28 3.49 2.36 8.28
CA LEU A 28 4.48 1.38 7.83
C LEU A 28 5.19 1.87 6.56
N TYR A 29 4.47 2.30 5.53
CA TYR A 29 5.07 2.81 4.31
C TYR A 29 5.97 4.01 4.57
N LYS A 30 5.56 4.93 5.44
CA LYS A 30 6.35 6.11 5.78
C LYS A 30 7.62 5.75 6.57
N ILE A 31 7.55 4.81 7.50
CA ILE A 31 8.73 4.31 8.23
C ILE A 31 9.66 3.59 7.26
N THR A 32 9.14 2.71 6.42
CA THR A 32 9.95 1.97 5.45
C THR A 32 10.64 2.92 4.49
N ASP A 33 9.93 3.87 3.89
CA ASP A 33 10.48 4.86 2.95
C ASP A 33 11.54 5.77 3.60
N PHE A 34 11.41 6.05 4.89
CA PHE A 34 12.43 6.78 5.66
C PHE A 34 13.72 5.98 5.85
N ILE A 35 13.64 4.66 5.99
CA ILE A 35 14.82 3.77 6.16
C ILE A 35 15.43 3.44 4.80
N ILE A 36 14.61 3.03 3.84
CA ILE A 36 14.98 2.67 2.48
C ILE A 36 13.88 3.21 1.54
N PRO A 37 14.23 4.10 0.58
CA PRO A 37 13.25 4.65 -0.34
C PRO A 37 12.43 3.55 -1.03
N LEU A 38 11.11 3.63 -0.91
CA LEU A 38 10.19 2.65 -1.52
C LEU A 38 10.01 2.89 -3.02
N ARG A 39 10.15 4.15 -3.47
CA ARG A 39 10.05 4.52 -4.88
C ARG A 39 11.43 4.52 -5.53
N VAL A 40 11.50 4.00 -6.75
CA VAL A 40 12.71 4.07 -7.58
C VAL A 40 13.00 5.51 -8.03
N SER A 41 14.20 5.74 -8.56
CA SER A 41 14.54 7.04 -9.16
C SER A 41 13.69 7.31 -10.42
N GLU A 42 13.47 8.58 -10.76
CA GLU A 42 12.73 8.95 -11.97
C GLU A 42 13.39 8.42 -13.26
N GLU A 43 14.72 8.34 -13.28
CA GLU A 43 15.48 7.75 -14.39
C GLU A 43 15.19 6.25 -14.53
N SER A 44 15.21 5.52 -13.41
CA SER A 44 14.88 4.09 -13.38
C SER A 44 13.42 3.83 -13.78
N GLU A 45 12.50 4.69 -13.34
CA GLU A 45 11.09 4.61 -13.71
C GLU A 45 10.89 4.84 -15.22
N HIS A 46 11.63 5.79 -15.81
CA HIS A 46 11.59 6.05 -17.25
C HIS A 46 12.27 4.94 -18.09
N LEU A 47 13.37 4.36 -17.59
CA LEU A 47 14.05 3.24 -18.25
C LEU A 47 13.21 1.94 -18.23
N GLY A 48 12.36 1.78 -17.21
CA GLY A 48 11.58 0.57 -16.94
C GLY A 48 12.24 -0.31 -15.88
N LEU A 49 11.41 -0.95 -15.04
CA LEU A 49 11.89 -1.73 -13.89
C LEU A 49 12.60 -3.02 -14.31
N ASP A 50 12.14 -3.67 -15.37
CA ASP A 50 12.77 -4.89 -15.89
C ASP A 50 14.24 -4.66 -16.24
N LEU A 51 14.55 -3.57 -16.96
CA LEU A 51 15.93 -3.19 -17.26
C LEU A 51 16.66 -2.62 -16.04
N SER A 52 16.06 -1.66 -15.34
CA SER A 52 16.76 -0.91 -14.27
C SER A 52 16.99 -1.70 -12.98
N GLN A 53 16.20 -2.76 -12.73
CA GLN A 53 16.27 -3.55 -11.51
C GLN A 53 16.60 -5.02 -11.75
N HIS A 54 16.18 -5.59 -12.89
CA HIS A 54 16.36 -7.01 -13.18
C HIS A 54 17.35 -7.28 -14.33
N ASP A 55 17.85 -6.26 -15.02
CA ASP A 55 18.72 -6.37 -16.21
C ASP A 55 18.10 -7.24 -17.32
N GLU A 56 16.77 -7.23 -17.41
CA GLU A 56 15.99 -8.02 -18.35
C GLU A 56 15.56 -7.18 -19.55
N SER A 57 15.75 -7.72 -20.76
CA SER A 57 15.24 -7.11 -22.00
C SER A 57 14.57 -8.16 -22.88
N ILE A 58 13.42 -7.82 -23.49
CA ILE A 58 12.83 -8.64 -24.55
C ILE A 58 13.62 -8.35 -25.82
N GLY A 59 14.64 -9.17 -26.07
CA GLY A 59 15.41 -9.10 -27.30
C GLY A 59 14.53 -9.32 -28.53
N ILE A 60 14.72 -8.48 -29.55
CA ILE A 60 14.46 -8.80 -30.95
C ILE A 60 15.81 -8.93 -31.64
#